data_AF-A0A7X8UTU6-F1
#
_entry.id   AF-A0A7X8UTU6-F1
#
_cell.length_a   1.000
_cell.length_b   1.000
_cell.length_c   1.000
_cell.angle_alpha   90.00
_cell.angle_beta   90.00
_cell.angle_gamma   90.00
#
_symmetry.space_group_name_H-M   'P 1'
#
loop_
_entity.id
_entity.type
_entity.pdbx_description
1 polymer ?
#
loop_
_entity_poly.entity_id
_entity_poly.type
_entity_poly.pdbx_seq_one_letter_code
_entity_poly.pdbx_strand_id
1 'polypeptide(L)' 'VAAVTRALRESPGVRVAEVSLSEGQAVIHGTGLDPANLINTVRELGYEVDWP' A
#
# COMPACT_ATOMS: atom_id res chain seq x y z
N VAL A 1 -10.34 -4.34 -2.98
CA VAL A 1 -9.90 -3.08 -2.33
C VAL A 1 -9.50 -3.30 -0.88
N ALA A 2 -10.41 -3.77 0.00
CA ALA A 2 -10.16 -3.82 1.44
C ALA A 2 -8.91 -4.63 1.88
N ALA A 3 -8.54 -5.70 1.17
CA ALA A 3 -7.37 -6.52 1.50
C ALA A 3 -6.05 -5.74 1.38
N VAL A 4 -5.86 -5.01 0.27
CA VAL A 4 -4.65 -4.21 0.01
C VAL A 4 -4.55 -3.06 1.02
N THR A 5 -5.65 -2.34 1.24
CA THR A 5 -5.71 -1.26 2.23
C THR A 5 -5.37 -1.76 3.63
N ARG A 6 -5.85 -2.95 4.00
CA ARG A 6 -5.59 -3.53 5.31
C ARG A 6 -4.12 -3.93 5.47
N ALA A 7 -3.56 -4.64 4.49
CA ALA A 7 -2.16 -5.06 4.55
C ALA A 7 -1.19 -3.87 4.55
N LEU A 8 -1.50 -2.81 3.78
CA LEU A 8 -0.75 -1.56 3.84
C LEU A 8 -0.88 -0.87 5.21
N ARG A 9 -2.05 -0.87 5.84
CA ARG A 9 -2.20 -0.35 7.22
C ARG A 9 -1.45 -1.17 8.27
N GLU A 10 -1.25 -2.46 8.02
CA GLU A 10 -0.45 -3.33 8.89
C GLU A 10 1.07 -3.12 8.70
N SER A 11 1.48 -2.44 7.63
CA SER A 11 2.89 -2.10 7.42
C SER A 11 3.41 -1.06 8.42
N PRO A 12 4.66 -1.21 8.87
CA PRO A 12 5.29 -0.29 9.80
C PRO A 12 5.36 1.14 9.24
N GLY A 13 5.08 2.12 10.11
CA GLY A 13 5.10 3.54 9.77
C GLY A 13 3.81 4.06 9.12
N VAL A 14 2.90 3.17 8.69
CA VAL A 14 1.63 3.56 8.06
C VAL A 14 0.62 4.01 9.12
N ARG A 15 0.04 5.19 8.91
CA ARG A 15 -1.03 5.75 9.75
C ARG A 15 -2.37 5.74 9.04
N VAL A 16 -2.36 6.02 7.74
CA VAL A 16 -3.53 5.95 6.86
C VAL A 16 -3.07 5.29 5.56
N ALA A 17 -3.86 4.34 5.07
CA ALA A 17 -3.76 3.88 3.69
C ALA A 17 -5.14 3.93 3.07
N GLU A 18 -5.19 4.44 1.84
CA GLU A 18 -6.36 4.58 0.99
C GLU A 18 -5.98 4.02 -0.38
N VAL A 19 -6.80 3.13 -0.93
CA VAL A 19 -6.52 2.45 -2.20
C VAL A 19 -7.73 2.65 -3.11
N SER A 20 -7.50 3.26 -4.26
CA SER A 20 -8.46 3.45 -5.33
C SER A 20 -8.14 2.49 -6.48
N LEU A 21 -8.82 1.35 -6.56
CA LEU A 21 -8.69 0.45 -7.72
C LEU A 21 -9.28 1.06 -9.00
N SER A 22 -10.26 1.96 -8.88
CA SER A 22 -10.84 2.67 -10.01
C SER A 22 -9.83 3.60 -10.69
N GLU A 23 -8.92 4.17 -9.91
CA GLU A 23 -7.87 5.08 -10.39
C GLU A 23 -6.51 4.39 -10.55
N GLY A 24 -6.38 3.14 -10.08
CA GLY A 24 -5.11 2.42 -10.04
C GLY A 24 -4.09 3.03 -9.07
N GLN A 25 -4.54 3.77 -8.06
CA GLN A 25 -3.70 4.56 -7.15
C GLN A 25 -3.82 4.07 -5.71
N ALA A 26 -2.70 4.10 -4.97
CA ALA A 26 -2.67 3.97 -3.52
C ALA A 26 -2.07 5.23 -2.89
N VAL A 27 -2.76 5.79 -1.89
CA VAL A 27 -2.28 6.92 -1.10
C VAL A 27 -2.01 6.42 0.32
N ILE A 28 -0.76 6.57 0.76
CA ILE A 28 -0.32 6.15 2.09
C ILE A 28 0.22 7.37 2.83
N HIS A 29 -0.26 7.60 4.04
CA HIS A 29 0.22 8.63 4.96
C HIS A 29 0.79 8.01 6.22
N GLY A 30 1.96 8.48 6.62
CA GLY A 30 2.70 7.92 7.74
C GLY A 30 4.07 8.56 7.91
N THR A 31 4.85 8.04 8.83
CA THR A 31 6.22 8.49 9.13
C THR A 31 7.16 7.30 9.17
N GLY A 32 8.32 7.41 8.54
CA GLY A 32 9.24 6.28 8.38
C GLY A 32 8.66 5.21 7.46
N LEU A 33 7.92 5.62 6.43
CA LEU A 33 7.36 4.71 5.43
C LEU A 33 8.49 4.09 4.62
N ASP A 34 8.43 2.78 4.45
CA ASP A 34 9.35 2.03 3.60
C ASP A 34 8.64 1.62 2.29
N PRO A 35 8.92 2.29 1.16
CA PRO A 35 8.23 2.03 -0.10
C PRO A 35 8.42 0.58 -0.57
N ALA A 36 9.61 0.00 -0.38
CA ALA A 36 9.90 -1.35 -0.80
C ALA A 36 9.06 -2.38 -0.04
N ASN A 37 8.91 -2.21 1.28
CA ASN A 37 8.05 -3.07 2.09
C ASN A 37 6.57 -2.96 1.71
N LEU A 38 6.10 -1.74 1.42
CA LEU A 38 4.72 -1.49 0.98
C LEU A 38 4.45 -2.16 -0.38
N ILE A 39 5.34 -1.97 -1.36
CA ILE A 39 5.22 -2.60 -2.69
C ILE A 39 5.23 -4.12 -2.55
N ASN A 40 6.14 -4.68 -1.74
CA ASN A 40 6.21 -6.12 -1.54
C ASN A 40 4.92 -6.67 -0.92
N THR A 41 4.36 -5.99 0.08
CA THR A 41 3.07 -6.35 0.69
C THR A 41 1.94 -6.39 -0.34
N VAL A 42 1.91 -5.44 -1.28
CA VAL A 42 0.92 -5.41 -2.35
C VAL A 42 1.15 -6.56 -3.35
N ARG A 43 2.40 -6.87 -3.67
CA ARG A 43 2.79 -8.02 -4.53
C ARG A 43 2.44 -9.36 -3.92
N GLU A 44 2.60 -9.53 -2.60
CA GLU A 44 2.20 -10.75 -1.89
C GLU A 44 0.69 -11.01 -1.98
N LEU A 45 -0.11 -9.95 -2.12
CA LEU A 45 -1.55 -10.04 -2.38
C LEU A 45 -1.90 -10.30 -3.85
N GLY A 46 -0.89 -10.41 -4.73
CA GLY A 46 -1.05 -10.66 -6.17
C GLY A 46 -1.33 -9.41 -7.00
N TYR A 47 -1.07 -8.21 -6.45
CA TYR A 47 -1.23 -6.94 -7.17
C TYR A 47 0.14 -6.36 -7.51
N GLU A 48 0.27 -5.78 -8.70
CA GLU A 48 1.49 -5.10 -9.10
C GLU A 48 1.32 -3.59 -8.93
N VAL A 49 2.36 -2.93 -8.43
CA VAL A 49 2.39 -1.48 -8.23
C VAL A 49 3.45 -0.93 -9.17
N ASP A 50 3.02 -0.05 -10.08
CA ASP A 50 3.93 0.75 -10.89
C ASP A 50 4.30 1.98 -10.05
N TRP A 51 5.49 1.93 -9.43
CA TRP A 51 6.03 3.01 -8.59
C TRP A 51 7.37 3.47 -9.17
N PRO A 52 7.51 4.74 -9.59
CA PRO A 52 8.74 5.27 -10.19
C PRO A 52 9.88 5.53 -9.18
#